data_AF-A0A285LZD7-F1
#
_entry.id   AF-A0A285LZD7-F1
#
_cell.length_a   1.000
_cell.length_b   1.000
_cell.length_c   1.000
_cell.angle_alpha   90.00
_cell.angle_beta   90.00
_cell.angle_gamma   90.00
#
_symmetry.space_group_name_H-M   'P 1'
#
loop_
_entity.id
_entity.type
_entity.pdbx_description
1 polymer ?
#
loop_
_entity_poly.entity_id
_entity_poly.type
_entity_poly.pdbx_seq_one_letter_code
_entity_poly.pdbx_strand_id
1 'polypeptide(L)'
;MLTIAAIVQLLIALAFVSIPLVRHRYGAAAKAAAEAELNRQGVRPGVLAEHGMRFDAGGHETWAPLSIALVMTALAALNLAANPWGQTLTWICQALVLLVNVVILYSNLTAAKGVEAAFAKTGDPELARIDARRFLAAAEGAFPRWVMPWLQNARHAIVFGGSILVFLALLAA
;
A
#
# COMPACT_ATOMS: atom_id res chain seq x y z
N MET A 1 26.73 11.72 6.85
CA MET A 1 25.90 10.69 6.19
C MET A 1 24.45 10.64 6.71
N LEU A 2 24.18 11.07 7.94
CA LEU A 2 22.81 11.17 8.50
C LEU A 2 21.85 12.03 7.67
N THR A 3 22.34 13.04 6.95
CA THR A 3 21.53 13.85 6.02
C THR A 3 20.96 13.02 4.86
N ILE A 4 21.73 12.07 4.30
CA ILE A 4 21.25 11.17 3.23
C ILE A 4 20.17 10.26 3.80
N ALA A 5 20.40 9.68 4.98
CA ALA A 5 19.39 8.87 5.65
C ALA A 5 18.09 9.65 5.88
N ALA A 6 18.17 10.90 6.35
CA ALA A 6 17.01 11.75 6.56
C ALA A 6 16.26 12.08 5.25
N ILE A 7 16.97 12.43 4.17
CA ILE A 7 16.33 12.67 2.86
C ILE A 7 15.58 11.43 2.39
N VAL A 8 16.21 10.26 2.49
CA VAL A 8 15.60 9.00 2.06
C VAL A 8 14.40 8.63 2.94
N GLN A 9 14.48 8.83 4.25
CA GLN A 9 13.35 8.63 5.17
C GLN A 9 12.15 9.53 4.80
N LEU A 10 12.38 10.79 4.42
CA LEU A 10 11.32 11.68 3.95
C LEU A 10 10.73 11.22 2.61
N LEU A 11 11.55 10.70 1.68
CA LEU A 11 11.04 10.11 0.44
C LEU A 11 10.17 8.88 0.69
N ILE A 12 10.56 8.04 1.65
CA ILE A 12 9.75 6.89 2.09
C ILE A 12 8.45 7.39 2.72
N ALA A 13 8.49 8.40 3.58
CA ALA A 13 7.29 8.99 4.16
C ALA A 13 6.32 9.49 3.08
N LEU A 14 6.83 10.21 2.08
CA LEU A 14 6.05 10.69 0.95
C LEU A 14 5.45 9.54 0.13
N ALA A 15 6.22 8.47 -0.08
CA ALA A 15 5.73 7.27 -0.75
C ALA A 15 4.52 6.66 -0.02
N PHE A 16 4.57 6.56 1.31
CA PHE A 16 3.44 6.04 2.10
C PHE A 16 2.24 7.01 2.13
N VAL A 17 2.45 8.32 2.21
CA VAL A 17 1.35 9.33 2.16
C VAL A 17 0.65 9.35 0.79
N SER A 18 1.38 9.04 -0.29
CA SER A 18 0.76 9.00 -1.62
C SER A 18 -0.33 7.92 -1.75
N ILE A 19 -0.30 6.85 -0.94
CA ILE A 19 -1.28 5.75 -0.98
C ILE A 19 -2.69 6.27 -0.66
N PRO A 20 -2.95 6.83 0.54
CA PRO A 20 -4.27 7.35 0.87
C PRO A 20 -4.68 8.53 -0.02
N LEU A 21 -3.73 9.35 -0.49
CA LEU A 21 -4.05 10.46 -1.39
C LEU A 21 -4.58 9.96 -2.75
N VAL A 22 -3.92 8.97 -3.35
CA VAL A 22 -4.36 8.34 -4.60
C VAL A 22 -5.71 7.66 -4.39
N ARG A 23 -5.87 6.93 -3.27
CA ARG A 23 -7.13 6.27 -2.94
C ARG A 23 -8.26 7.27 -2.77
N HIS A 24 -8.04 8.38 -2.06
CA HIS A 24 -9.02 9.43 -1.87
C HIS A 24 -9.43 10.05 -3.21
N ARG A 25 -8.47 10.29 -4.11
CA ARG A 25 -8.71 10.96 -5.39
C ARG A 25 -9.35 10.09 -6.46
N TYR A 26 -8.98 8.81 -6.53
CA TYR A 26 -9.35 7.89 -7.62
C TYR A 26 -10.15 6.66 -7.17
N GLY A 27 -10.30 6.44 -5.85
CA GLY A 27 -10.97 5.27 -5.30
C GLY A 27 -12.45 5.17 -5.70
N ALA A 28 -13.15 6.29 -5.85
CA ALA A 28 -14.54 6.28 -6.32
C ALA A 28 -14.67 5.76 -7.76
N ALA A 29 -13.74 6.14 -8.64
CA ALA A 29 -13.71 5.65 -10.03
C ALA A 29 -13.35 4.16 -10.09
N ALA A 30 -12.35 3.73 -9.31
CA ALA A 30 -11.97 2.33 -9.19
C ALA A 30 -13.12 1.45 -8.66
N LYS A 31 -13.85 1.95 -7.66
CA LYS A 31 -15.05 1.29 -7.13
C LYS A 31 -16.16 1.17 -8.19
N ALA A 32 -16.46 2.25 -8.90
CA ALA A 32 -17.49 2.22 -9.94
C ALA A 32 -17.13 1.24 -11.08
N ALA A 33 -15.86 1.18 -11.48
CA ALA A 33 -15.39 0.22 -12.48
C ALA A 33 -15.47 -1.24 -11.99
N ALA A 34 -15.14 -1.48 -10.72
CA ALA A 34 -15.28 -2.78 -10.09
C ALA A 34 -16.76 -3.23 -10.03
N GLU A 35 -17.67 -2.35 -9.63
CA GLU A 35 -19.11 -2.62 -9.61
C GLU A 35 -19.68 -2.87 -11.02
N ALA A 36 -19.23 -2.11 -12.02
CA ALA A 36 -19.60 -2.33 -13.41
C ALA A 36 -19.15 -3.71 -13.92
N GLU A 37 -17.95 -4.16 -13.53
CA GLU A 37 -17.45 -5.50 -13.88
C GLU A 37 -18.23 -6.60 -13.16
N LEU A 38 -18.61 -6.43 -11.89
CA LEU A 38 -19.48 -7.37 -11.19
C LEU A 38 -20.83 -7.52 -11.89
N ASN A 39 -21.43 -6.40 -12.29
CA ASN A 39 -22.67 -6.42 -13.06
C ASN A 39 -22.49 -7.14 -14.40
N ARG A 40 -21.35 -6.96 -15.08
CA ARG A 40 -21.02 -7.68 -16.32
C ARG A 40 -20.87 -9.19 -16.10
N GLN A 41 -20.38 -9.60 -14.93
CA GLN A 41 -20.29 -10.99 -14.51
C GLN A 41 -21.63 -11.57 -14.02
N GLY A 42 -22.72 -10.79 -14.09
CA GLY A 42 -24.06 -11.24 -13.66
C GLY A 42 -24.17 -11.39 -12.15
N VAL A 43 -23.40 -10.62 -11.39
CA VAL A 43 -23.45 -10.59 -9.93
C VAL A 43 -24.47 -9.56 -9.50
N ARG A 44 -25.36 -9.93 -8.57
CA ARG A 44 -26.38 -9.02 -8.05
C ARG A 44 -25.76 -7.83 -7.30
N PRO A 45 -26.26 -6.60 -7.54
CA PRO A 45 -25.85 -5.44 -6.75
C PRO A 45 -26.07 -5.67 -5.25
N GLY A 46 -25.09 -5.32 -4.43
CA GLY A 46 -25.20 -5.42 -2.97
C GLY A 46 -24.74 -6.73 -2.34
N VAL A 47 -24.51 -7.80 -3.11
CA VAL A 47 -24.06 -9.10 -2.55
C VAL A 47 -22.76 -8.97 -1.74
N LEU A 48 -21.84 -8.11 -2.19
CA LEU A 48 -20.63 -7.83 -1.42
C LEU A 48 -20.94 -7.16 -0.08
N ALA A 49 -21.85 -6.19 -0.06
CA ALA A 49 -22.24 -5.49 1.16
C ALA A 49 -23.01 -6.40 2.14
N GLU A 50 -23.85 -7.30 1.62
CA GLU A 50 -24.57 -8.32 2.39
C GLU A 50 -23.59 -9.22 3.17
N HIS A 51 -22.43 -9.52 2.58
CA HIS A 51 -21.36 -10.30 3.20
C HIS A 51 -20.29 -9.45 3.89
N GLY A 52 -20.57 -8.18 4.16
CA GLY A 52 -19.66 -7.27 4.87
C GLY A 52 -18.44 -6.83 4.07
N MET A 53 -18.36 -7.15 2.79
CA MET A 53 -17.29 -6.75 1.89
C MET A 53 -17.58 -5.36 1.34
N ARG A 54 -16.86 -4.35 1.86
CA ARG A 54 -17.02 -2.95 1.47
C ARG A 54 -15.80 -2.49 0.68
N PHE A 55 -16.04 -1.78 -0.42
CA PHE A 55 -14.99 -1.10 -1.19
C PHE A 55 -14.41 0.12 -0.48
N ASP A 56 -15.25 0.76 0.35
CA ASP A 56 -14.76 1.71 1.34
C ASP A 56 -14.15 0.89 2.47
N ALA A 57 -12.84 0.74 2.42
CA ALA A 57 -12.18 0.39 3.65
C ALA A 57 -12.34 1.56 4.61
N GLY A 58 -12.79 1.24 5.82
CA GLY A 58 -12.93 2.22 6.88
C GLY A 58 -11.61 2.97 7.14
N GLY A 59 -11.72 4.14 7.77
CA GLY A 59 -10.59 5.00 8.08
C GLY A 59 -9.38 4.30 8.73
N HIS A 60 -9.60 3.16 9.42
CA HIS A 60 -8.58 2.27 9.96
C HIS A 60 -7.47 1.87 8.95
N GLU A 61 -7.78 1.65 7.67
CA GLU A 61 -6.74 1.31 6.67
C GLU A 61 -5.84 2.48 6.29
N THR A 62 -6.28 3.73 6.52
CA THR A 62 -5.50 4.94 6.24
C THR A 62 -4.44 5.17 7.32
N TRP A 63 -4.66 4.66 8.53
CA TRP A 63 -3.75 4.87 9.66
C TRP A 63 -2.41 4.17 9.45
N ALA A 64 -2.38 2.98 8.84
CA ALA A 64 -1.14 2.23 8.68
C ALA A 64 -0.09 2.97 7.82
N PRO A 65 -0.40 3.42 6.58
CA PRO A 65 0.54 4.24 5.82
C PRO A 65 0.92 5.56 6.50
N LEU A 66 -0.06 6.22 7.14
CA LEU A 66 0.18 7.50 7.81
C LEU A 66 1.11 7.36 9.02
N SER A 67 0.98 6.26 9.77
CA SER A 67 1.82 5.95 10.94
C SER A 67 3.26 5.72 10.50
N ILE A 68 3.47 4.95 9.43
CA ILE A 68 4.81 4.74 8.86
C ILE A 68 5.41 6.07 8.41
N ALA A 69 4.64 6.90 7.70
CA ALA A 69 5.11 8.20 7.26
C ALA A 69 5.51 9.13 8.43
N LEU A 70 4.72 9.13 9.51
CA LEU A 70 5.01 9.91 10.71
C LEU A 70 6.30 9.43 11.39
N VAL A 71 6.47 8.12 11.55
CA VAL A 71 7.68 7.53 12.15
C VAL A 71 8.91 7.86 11.30
N MET A 72 8.84 7.69 9.98
CA MET A 72 9.95 8.04 9.09
C MET A 72 10.30 9.53 9.14
N THR A 73 9.31 10.40 9.22
CA THR A 73 9.51 11.85 9.36
C THR A 73 10.17 12.20 10.70
N ALA A 74 9.74 11.57 11.79
CA ALA A 74 10.34 11.76 13.11
C ALA A 74 11.80 11.30 13.14
N LEU A 75 12.13 10.16 12.51
CA LEU A 75 13.51 9.68 12.41
C LEU A 75 14.38 10.62 11.57
N ALA A 76 13.85 11.15 10.47
CA ALA A 76 14.56 12.14 9.67
C ALA A 76 14.91 13.37 10.51
N ALA A 77 13.97 13.88 11.31
CA ALA A 77 14.22 14.99 12.22
C ALA A 77 15.28 14.66 13.28
N LEU A 78 15.22 13.47 13.90
CA LEU A 78 16.22 13.03 14.87
C LEU A 78 17.62 12.91 14.26
N ASN A 79 17.73 12.36 13.05
CA ASN A 79 18.99 12.23 12.32
C ASN A 79 19.56 13.60 11.93
N LEU A 80 18.72 14.55 11.51
CA LEU A 80 19.16 15.92 11.21
C LEU A 80 19.58 16.70 12.45
N ALA A 81 18.95 16.44 13.59
CA ALA A 81 19.31 17.03 14.88
C ALA A 81 20.54 16.38 15.54
N ALA A 82 21.18 15.40 14.87
CA ALA A 82 22.29 14.60 15.39
C ALA A 82 21.96 13.98 16.78
N ASN A 83 20.71 13.58 16.98
CA ASN A 83 20.28 12.97 18.23
C ASN A 83 20.92 11.56 18.38
N PRO A 84 21.46 11.19 19.57
CA PRO A 84 22.09 9.89 19.79
C PRO A 84 21.18 8.69 19.49
N TRP A 85 19.86 8.84 19.65
CA TRP A 85 18.89 7.78 19.37
C TRP A 85 18.55 7.64 17.89
N GLY A 86 18.88 8.64 17.05
CA GLY A 86 18.51 8.66 15.64
C GLY A 86 19.03 7.44 14.88
N GLN A 87 20.29 7.06 15.09
CA GLN A 87 20.91 5.91 14.44
C GLN A 87 20.28 4.58 14.88
N THR A 88 20.15 4.35 16.18
CA THR A 88 19.57 3.11 16.73
C THR A 88 18.13 2.90 16.29
N LEU A 89 17.29 3.95 16.40
CA LEU A 89 15.90 3.86 15.98
C LEU A 89 15.77 3.72 14.46
N THR A 90 16.68 4.32 13.69
CA THR A 90 16.69 4.14 12.22
C THR A 90 16.93 2.68 11.86
N TRP A 91 17.90 1.99 12.48
CA TRP A 91 18.11 0.56 12.22
C TRP A 91 16.84 -0.28 12.40
N ILE A 92 16.17 -0.10 13.53
CA ILE A 92 14.97 -0.86 13.90
C ILE A 92 13.83 -0.53 12.93
N CYS A 93 13.49 0.75 12.81
CA CYS A 93 12.33 1.15 12.02
C CYS A 93 12.54 0.92 10.52
N GLN A 94 13.75 1.10 10.00
CA GLN A 94 14.04 0.84 8.59
C GLN A 94 13.89 -0.65 8.25
N ALA A 95 14.35 -1.54 9.14
CA ALA A 95 14.16 -2.99 8.98
C ALA A 95 12.68 -3.37 9.01
N LEU A 96 11.89 -2.80 9.94
CA LEU A 96 10.46 -3.02 10.00
C LEU A 96 9.74 -2.53 8.74
N VAL A 97 10.09 -1.34 8.23
CA VAL A 97 9.51 -0.80 6.99
C VAL A 97 9.82 -1.70 5.80
N LEU A 98 11.05 -2.22 5.71
CA LEU A 98 11.42 -3.18 4.67
C LEU A 98 10.55 -4.44 4.75
N LEU A 99 10.38 -5.03 5.94
CA LEU A 99 9.55 -6.22 6.16
C LEU A 99 8.09 -5.95 5.78
N VAL A 100 7.52 -4.82 6.22
CA VAL A 100 6.17 -4.42 5.86
C VAL A 100 6.03 -4.27 4.34
N ASN A 101 7.00 -3.66 3.67
CA ASN A 101 6.98 -3.50 2.22
C ASN A 101 7.08 -4.85 1.47
N VAL A 102 7.80 -5.84 2.00
CA VAL A 102 7.80 -7.22 1.49
C VAL A 102 6.40 -7.84 1.60
N VAL A 103 5.74 -7.69 2.75
CA VAL A 103 4.37 -8.18 2.95
C VAL A 103 3.38 -7.49 2.00
N ILE A 104 3.49 -6.18 1.82
CA ILE A 104 2.67 -5.43 0.86
C ILE A 104 2.88 -5.94 -0.56
N LEU A 105 4.14 -6.12 -0.98
CA LEU A 105 4.45 -6.64 -2.31
C LEU A 105 3.86 -8.04 -2.51
N TYR A 106 4.03 -8.94 -1.53
CA TYR A 106 3.44 -10.27 -1.56
C TYR A 106 1.91 -10.23 -1.64
N SER A 107 1.27 -9.35 -0.85
CA SER A 107 -0.17 -9.14 -0.87
C SER A 107 -0.65 -8.63 -2.24
N ASN A 108 0.08 -7.72 -2.88
CA ASN A 108 -0.25 -7.23 -4.23
C ASN A 108 -0.13 -8.34 -5.28
N LEU A 109 0.93 -9.15 -5.23
CA LEU A 109 1.15 -10.26 -6.16
C LEU A 109 0.12 -11.39 -5.99
N THR A 110 -0.46 -11.53 -4.80
CA THR A 110 -1.43 -12.58 -4.46
C THR A 110 -2.86 -12.06 -4.33
N ALA A 111 -3.12 -10.80 -4.69
CA ALA A 111 -4.40 -10.13 -4.48
C ALA A 111 -5.59 -10.93 -5.05
N ALA A 112 -5.49 -11.41 -6.28
CA ALA A 112 -6.55 -12.21 -6.90
C ALA A 112 -6.86 -13.49 -6.10
N LYS A 113 -5.83 -14.23 -5.67
CA LYS A 113 -6.00 -15.45 -4.85
C LYS A 113 -6.58 -15.12 -3.49
N GLY A 114 -6.19 -13.99 -2.89
CA GLY A 114 -6.72 -13.53 -1.62
C GLY A 114 -8.21 -13.19 -1.70
N VAL A 115 -8.63 -12.51 -2.78
CA VAL A 115 -10.04 -12.21 -3.04
C VAL A 115 -10.84 -13.49 -3.32
N GLU A 116 -10.32 -14.41 -4.14
CA GLU A 116 -10.94 -15.72 -4.39
C GLU A 116 -11.14 -16.50 -3.09
N ALA A 117 -10.13 -16.54 -2.23
CA ALA A 117 -10.21 -17.19 -0.92
C ALA A 117 -11.22 -16.51 0.02
N ALA A 118 -11.30 -15.17 0.00
CA ALA A 118 -12.28 -14.42 0.77
C ALA A 118 -13.71 -14.74 0.31
N PHE A 119 -13.96 -14.76 -1.00
CA PHE A 119 -15.25 -15.13 -1.58
C PHE A 119 -15.63 -16.59 -1.27
N ALA A 120 -14.68 -17.51 -1.36
CA ALA A 120 -14.91 -18.91 -1.03
C ALA A 120 -15.25 -19.12 0.45
N LYS A 121 -14.63 -18.36 1.36
CA LYS A 121 -14.88 -18.42 2.80
C LYS A 121 -16.31 -18.02 3.17
N THR A 122 -16.94 -17.19 2.35
CA THR A 122 -18.32 -16.74 2.55
C THR A 122 -19.34 -17.86 2.33
N GLY A 123 -18.99 -18.89 1.55
CA GLY A 123 -19.90 -20.01 1.23
C GLY A 123 -21.03 -19.67 0.27
N ASP A 124 -21.03 -18.45 -0.30
CA ASP A 124 -22.03 -18.01 -1.28
C ASP A 124 -21.61 -18.46 -2.70
N PRO A 125 -22.42 -19.28 -3.39
CA PRO A 125 -22.14 -19.71 -4.77
C PRO A 125 -22.03 -18.55 -5.76
N GLU A 126 -22.71 -17.43 -5.51
CA GLU A 126 -22.65 -16.22 -6.34
C GLU A 126 -21.30 -15.48 -6.20
N LEU A 127 -20.68 -15.51 -5.02
CA LEU A 127 -19.34 -14.93 -4.82
C LEU A 127 -18.24 -15.86 -5.32
N ALA A 128 -18.41 -17.17 -5.14
CA ALA A 128 -17.43 -18.17 -5.59
C ALA A 128 -17.25 -18.22 -7.11
N ARG A 129 -18.25 -17.77 -7.89
CA ARG A 129 -18.18 -17.69 -9.37
C ARG A 129 -17.52 -16.41 -9.90
N ILE A 130 -17.22 -15.43 -9.04
CA ILE A 130 -16.64 -14.15 -9.47
C ILE A 130 -15.21 -14.38 -9.99
N ASP A 131 -14.93 -13.88 -11.19
CA ASP A 131 -13.56 -13.79 -11.71
C ASP A 131 -12.84 -12.63 -11.01
N ALA A 132 -12.16 -12.96 -9.91
CA ALA A 132 -11.42 -11.99 -9.10
C ALA A 132 -10.32 -11.26 -9.89
N ARG A 133 -9.73 -11.91 -10.91
CA ARG A 133 -8.68 -11.28 -11.74
C ARG A 133 -9.26 -10.19 -12.60
N ARG A 134 -10.38 -10.47 -13.30
CA ARG A 134 -11.06 -9.46 -14.12
C ARG A 134 -11.65 -8.34 -13.28
N PHE A 135 -12.18 -8.70 -12.11
CA PHE A 135 -12.66 -7.75 -11.12
C PHE A 135 -11.56 -6.76 -10.67
N LEU A 136 -10.40 -7.27 -10.26
CA LEU A 136 -9.26 -6.43 -9.87
C LEU A 136 -8.72 -5.63 -11.07
N ALA A 137 -8.61 -6.25 -12.25
CA ALA A 137 -8.15 -5.56 -13.46
C ALA A 137 -9.06 -4.40 -13.88
N ALA A 138 -10.39 -4.53 -13.69
CA ALA A 138 -11.33 -3.45 -13.94
C ALA A 138 -11.15 -2.29 -12.95
N ALA A 139 -10.95 -2.60 -11.67
CA ALA A 139 -10.67 -1.60 -10.64
C ALA A 139 -9.32 -0.89 -10.91
N GLU A 140 -8.28 -1.65 -11.25
CA GLU A 140 -6.95 -1.13 -11.57
C GLU A 140 -6.95 -0.29 -12.85
N GLY A 141 -7.73 -0.70 -13.86
CA GLY A 141 -7.85 0.00 -15.13
C GLY A 141 -8.50 1.39 -15.03
N ALA A 142 -9.20 1.68 -13.93
CA ALA A 142 -9.76 3.00 -13.67
C ALA A 142 -8.71 4.01 -13.15
N PHE A 143 -7.54 3.54 -12.70
CA PHE A 143 -6.47 4.44 -12.27
C PHE A 143 -5.75 5.03 -13.50
N PRO A 144 -5.32 6.31 -13.42
CA PRO A 144 -4.45 6.88 -14.43
C PRO A 144 -3.16 6.06 -14.59
N ARG A 145 -2.63 5.96 -15.81
CA ARG A 145 -1.41 5.14 -16.08
C ARG A 145 -0.22 5.56 -15.21
N TRP A 146 -0.08 6.84 -14.89
CA TRP A 146 0.99 7.34 -14.01
C TRP A 146 0.86 6.83 -12.56
N VAL A 147 -0.36 6.52 -12.10
CA VAL A 147 -0.62 5.91 -10.79
C VAL A 147 -0.31 4.41 -10.84
N MET A 148 -0.88 3.71 -11.83
CA MET A 148 -0.71 2.26 -12.01
C MET A 148 -0.27 1.97 -13.45
N PRO A 149 0.91 1.34 -13.68
CA PRO A 149 1.81 0.72 -12.70
C PRO A 149 2.94 1.64 -12.18
N TRP A 150 3.13 2.84 -12.74
CA TRP A 150 4.37 3.61 -12.54
C TRP A 150 4.60 4.08 -11.11
N LEU A 151 3.64 4.77 -10.48
CA LEU A 151 3.78 5.24 -9.10
C LEU A 151 3.89 4.07 -8.11
N GLN A 152 3.16 2.98 -8.34
CA GLN A 152 3.29 1.77 -7.51
C GLN A 152 4.71 1.20 -7.55
N ASN A 153 5.28 1.03 -8.74
CA ASN A 153 6.65 0.54 -8.88
C ASN A 153 7.67 1.53 -8.30
N ALA A 154 7.46 2.83 -8.50
CA ALA A 154 8.30 3.87 -7.92
C ALA A 154 8.29 3.82 -6.39
N ARG A 155 7.13 3.62 -5.75
CA ARG A 155 7.03 3.45 -4.30
C ARG A 155 7.84 2.25 -3.81
N HIS A 156 7.69 1.09 -4.44
CA HIS A 156 8.47 -0.09 -4.04
C HIS A 156 9.98 0.14 -4.23
N ALA A 157 10.38 0.77 -5.34
CA ALA A 157 11.78 1.11 -5.58
C ALA A 157 12.33 2.09 -4.54
N ILE A 158 11.56 3.12 -4.16
CA ILE A 158 11.93 4.09 -3.12
C ILE A 158 12.06 3.39 -1.77
N VAL A 159 11.13 2.50 -1.41
CA VAL A 159 11.19 1.83 -0.11
C VAL A 159 12.33 0.81 -0.05
N PHE A 160 12.50 -0.06 -1.06
CA PHE A 160 13.59 -1.02 -1.08
C PHE A 160 14.95 -0.35 -1.26
N GLY A 161 15.11 0.41 -2.34
CA GLY A 161 16.36 1.10 -2.66
C GLY A 161 16.73 2.13 -1.59
N GLY A 162 15.74 2.89 -1.11
CA GLY A 162 15.93 3.81 0.00
C GLY A 162 16.36 3.12 1.29
N SER A 163 15.74 2.00 1.66
CA SER A 163 16.17 1.25 2.86
C SER A 163 17.61 0.77 2.75
N ILE A 164 18.02 0.25 1.58
CA ILE A 164 19.40 -0.15 1.35
C ILE A 164 20.34 1.06 1.48
N LEU A 165 20.01 2.19 0.87
CA LEU A 165 20.80 3.42 0.95
C LEU A 165 20.92 3.93 2.39
N VAL A 166 19.84 3.86 3.19
CA VAL A 166 19.87 4.21 4.61
C VAL A 166 20.83 3.29 5.36
N PHE A 167 20.75 1.97 5.17
CA PHE A 167 21.67 1.04 5.84
C PHE A 167 23.13 1.28 5.45
N LEU A 168 23.42 1.51 4.17
CA LEU A 168 24.77 1.87 3.71
C LEU A 168 25.24 3.18 4.33
N ALA A 169 24.38 4.19 4.41
CA ALA A 169 24.70 5.47 5.04
C ALA A 169 24.94 5.36 6.55
N LEU A 170 24.28 4.41 7.23
CA LEU A 170 24.53 4.13 8.65
C LEU A 170 25.80 3.33 8.89
N LEU A 171 26.18 2.42 7.98
CA LEU A 171 27.40 1.62 8.09
C LEU A 171 28.67 2.45 7.87
N ALA A 172 28.57 3.54 7.11
CA ALA A 172 29.67 4.44 6.82
C ALA A 172 29.70 5.72 7.69
N ALA A 173 28.78 5.84 8.64
CA ALA A 173 28.71 6.91 9.65
C ALA A 173 29.38 6.49 10.95
#